data_AF-A0A1G8WS87-F1
#
_entry.id   AF-A0A1G8WS87-F1
#
_cell.length_a   1.000
_cell.length_b   1.000
_cell.length_c   1.000
_cell.angle_alpha   90.00
_cell.angle_beta   90.00
_cell.angle_gamma   90.00
#
_symmetry.space_group_name_H-M   'P 1'
#
loop_
_entity.id
_entity.type
_entity.pdbx_description
1 polymer ?
#
loop_
_entity_poly.entity_id
_entity_poly.type
_entity_poly.pdbx_seq_one_letter_code
_entity_poly.pdbx_strand_id
1 'polypeptide(L)'
;MLRNKHAKHFEQWLEKLKRDGCRALQYRLTGDLVERLCVRHLTGPLRVIVAFHNAEHATIVLIGPHDDSDPGIDVYRHLYALAGIETPSARTRTKPPCCDEQGHPPSDDDEIIELAQRAQRLRP
;
A
#
# COMPACT_ATOMS: atom_id res chain seq x y z
N MET A 1 -3.57 -16.11 -6.78
CA MET A 1 -3.52 -16.81 -5.47
C MET A 1 -2.16 -16.58 -4.81
N LEU A 2 -2.13 -16.20 -3.52
CA LEU A 2 -0.90 -16.17 -2.73
C LEU A 2 -0.45 -17.62 -2.46
N ARG A 3 0.80 -18.00 -2.78
CA ARG A 3 1.32 -19.35 -2.45
C ARG A 3 1.29 -19.55 -0.93
N ASN A 4 1.09 -20.79 -0.44
CA ASN A 4 0.85 -21.11 0.98
C ASN A 4 1.73 -20.37 2.01
N LYS A 5 3.04 -20.22 1.78
CA LYS A 5 3.92 -19.47 2.71
C LYS A 5 3.57 -17.99 2.78
N HIS A 6 3.18 -17.36 1.67
CA HIS A 6 2.77 -15.96 1.61
C HIS A 6 1.36 -15.76 2.18
N ALA A 7 0.47 -16.76 2.03
CA ALA A 7 -0.87 -16.73 2.61
C ALA A 7 -0.83 -16.59 4.14
N LYS A 8 0.01 -17.39 4.82
CA LYS A 8 0.15 -17.30 6.29
C LYS A 8 0.64 -15.92 6.76
N HIS A 9 1.66 -15.35 6.13
CA HIS A 9 2.14 -14.01 6.47
C HIS A 9 1.09 -12.94 6.20
N PHE A 10 0.32 -13.09 5.12
CA PHE A 10 -0.77 -12.20 4.78
C PHE A 10 -1.88 -12.25 5.84
N GLU A 11 -2.36 -13.44 6.20
CA GLU A 11 -3.41 -13.64 7.21
C GLU A 11 -3.00 -13.07 8.57
N GLN A 12 -1.77 -13.37 9.02
CA GLN A 12 -1.25 -12.84 10.28
C GLN A 12 -1.19 -11.31 10.30
N TRP A 13 -0.76 -10.71 9.19
CA TRP A 13 -0.77 -9.26 9.05
C TRP A 13 -2.19 -8.70 8.98
N LEU A 14 -3.10 -9.35 8.27
CA LEU A 14 -4.49 -8.90 8.16
C LEU A 14 -5.17 -8.87 9.53
N GLU A 15 -4.92 -9.86 10.38
CA GLU A 15 -5.39 -9.86 11.76
C GLU A 15 -4.75 -8.75 12.61
N LYS A 16 -3.49 -8.39 12.34
CA LYS A 16 -2.86 -7.22 12.96
C LYS A 16 -3.49 -5.92 12.46
N LEU A 17 -3.80 -5.80 11.18
CA LEU A 17 -4.47 -4.63 10.59
C LEU A 17 -5.84 -4.42 11.22
N LYS A 18 -6.64 -5.47 11.36
CA LYS A 18 -7.97 -5.40 12.00
C LYS A 18 -7.91 -4.94 13.45
N ARG A 19 -6.86 -5.32 14.20
CA ARG A 19 -6.71 -4.94 15.61
C ARG A 19 -6.08 -3.56 15.82
N ASP A 20 -5.06 -3.23 15.03
CA ASP A 20 -4.16 -2.12 15.32
C ASP A 20 -4.28 -0.97 14.30
N GLY A 21 -5.11 -1.13 13.25
CA GLY A 21 -5.31 -0.14 12.19
C GLY A 21 -4.00 0.24 11.50
N CYS A 22 -3.78 1.56 11.32
CA CYS A 22 -2.59 2.10 10.66
C CYS A 22 -1.26 1.65 11.30
N ARG A 23 -1.25 1.27 12.59
CA ARG A 23 -0.04 0.80 13.30
C ARG A 23 0.42 -0.58 12.83
N ALA A 24 -0.43 -1.31 12.10
CA ALA A 24 -0.05 -2.56 11.44
C ALA A 24 0.78 -2.34 10.16
N LEU A 25 0.79 -1.10 9.65
CA LEU A 25 1.61 -0.69 8.50
C LEU A 25 2.96 -0.15 8.99
N GLN A 26 3.88 0.14 8.06
CA GLN A 26 5.21 0.65 8.42
C GLN A 26 5.36 2.13 8.11
N TYR A 27 5.02 2.53 6.88
CA TYR A 27 5.22 3.91 6.42
C TYR A 27 4.15 4.30 5.41
N ARG A 28 3.98 5.60 5.20
CA ARG A 28 3.26 6.16 4.05
C ARG A 28 4.24 6.50 2.92
N LEU A 29 3.75 6.49 1.67
CA LEU A 29 4.57 6.92 0.54
C LEU A 29 4.80 8.45 0.58
N THR A 30 5.63 8.95 -0.32
CA THR A 30 5.89 10.39 -0.47
C THR A 30 5.52 10.82 -1.88
N GLY A 31 4.75 11.90 -2.00
CA GLY A 31 4.27 12.47 -3.27
C GLY A 31 2.76 12.74 -3.20
N ASP A 32 2.31 13.82 -3.83
CA ASP A 32 1.00 14.48 -3.60
C ASP A 32 -0.20 13.52 -3.49
N LEU A 33 -0.37 12.60 -4.44
CA LEU A 33 -1.45 11.59 -4.36
C LEU A 33 -1.07 10.43 -3.43
N VAL A 34 0.11 9.85 -3.66
CA VAL A 34 0.49 8.58 -3.03
C VAL A 34 0.80 8.70 -1.54
N GLU A 35 1.01 9.89 -0.99
CA GLU A 35 1.27 10.11 0.43
C GLU A 35 0.14 9.67 1.36
N ARG A 36 -1.06 9.48 0.80
CA ARG A 36 -2.22 8.89 1.50
C ARG A 36 -2.17 7.36 1.58
N LEU A 37 -1.25 6.73 0.87
CA LEU A 37 -1.12 5.27 0.83
C LEU A 37 -0.07 4.78 1.81
N CYS A 38 -0.47 3.80 2.62
CA CYS A 38 0.41 3.12 3.56
C CYS A 38 0.92 1.79 3.04
N VAL A 39 2.13 1.41 3.46
CA VAL A 39 2.81 0.21 3.01
C VAL A 39 3.21 -0.69 4.17
N ARG A 40 3.09 -2.01 3.96
CA ARG A 40 3.70 -3.03 4.80
C ARG A 40 4.55 -4.00 3.97
N HIS A 41 5.74 -4.32 4.46
CA HIS A 41 6.54 -5.45 4.00
C HIS A 41 6.03 -6.71 4.73
N LEU A 42 5.54 -7.70 3.99
CA LEU A 42 5.04 -8.95 4.57
C LEU A 42 6.15 -9.98 4.76
N THR A 43 6.79 -10.36 3.65
CA THR A 43 7.86 -11.36 3.63
C THR A 43 8.62 -11.26 2.30
N GLY A 44 9.96 -11.32 2.36
CA GLY A 44 10.81 -11.11 1.19
C GLY A 44 10.46 -9.82 0.43
N PRO A 45 10.27 -9.87 -0.90
CA PRO A 45 9.94 -8.68 -1.70
C PRO A 45 8.47 -8.25 -1.56
N LEU A 46 7.60 -9.05 -0.95
CA LEU A 46 6.16 -8.81 -0.95
C LEU A 46 5.81 -7.54 -0.16
N ARG A 47 5.09 -6.63 -0.80
CA ARG A 47 4.50 -5.43 -0.22
C ARG A 47 2.98 -5.51 -0.30
N VAL A 48 2.33 -4.91 0.69
CA VAL A 48 0.92 -4.56 0.64
C VAL A 48 0.80 -3.06 0.71
N ILE A 49 -0.02 -2.49 -0.18
CA ILE A 49 -0.33 -1.06 -0.25
C ILE A 49 -1.80 -0.90 0.14
N VAL A 50 -2.05 -0.03 1.12
CA VAL A 50 -3.35 0.15 1.78
C VAL A 50 -3.75 1.62 1.75
N ALA A 51 -5.01 1.86 1.41
CA ALA A 51 -5.69 3.13 1.53
C ALA A 51 -6.63 3.07 2.75
N PHE A 52 -6.82 4.18 3.48
CA PHE A 52 -7.67 4.26 4.66
C PHE A 52 -8.77 5.28 4.43
N HIS A 53 -10.01 4.82 4.31
CA HIS A 53 -11.15 5.72 4.23
C HIS A 53 -11.38 6.45 5.55
N ASN A 54 -11.18 5.72 6.66
CA ASN A 54 -11.13 6.24 8.01
C ASN A 54 -10.42 5.22 8.93
N ALA A 55 -10.46 5.44 10.25
CA ALA A 55 -9.81 4.55 11.21
C ALA A 55 -10.36 3.10 11.22
N GLU A 56 -11.61 2.89 10.77
CA GLU A 56 -12.31 1.59 10.80
C GLU A 56 -12.35 0.91 9.43
N HIS A 57 -12.22 1.67 8.34
CA HIS A 57 -12.32 1.17 6.97
C HIS A 57 -11.03 1.39 6.20
N ALA A 58 -10.42 0.28 5.76
CA ALA A 58 -9.21 0.27 4.94
C ALA A 58 -9.39 -0.63 3.72
N THR A 59 -8.79 -0.22 2.59
CA THR A 59 -8.79 -0.97 1.35
C THR A 59 -7.38 -1.39 0.99
N ILE A 60 -7.17 -2.68 0.74
CA ILE A 60 -5.94 -3.16 0.12
C ILE A 60 -5.99 -2.81 -1.37
N VAL A 61 -5.15 -1.87 -1.79
CA VAL A 61 -5.06 -1.38 -3.17
C VAL A 61 -4.30 -2.40 -4.02
N LEU A 62 -3.09 -2.76 -3.60
CA LEU A 62 -2.23 -3.72 -4.30
C LEU A 62 -1.46 -4.62 -3.34
N ILE A 63 -1.17 -5.84 -3.80
CA ILE A 63 -0.23 -6.77 -3.19
C ILE A 63 0.69 -7.28 -4.29
N GLY A 64 2.00 -7.16 -4.11
CA GLY A 64 2.96 -7.61 -5.12
C GLY A 64 4.41 -7.51 -4.64
N PRO A 65 5.35 -8.11 -5.37
CA PRO A 65 6.76 -7.95 -5.07
C PRO A 65 7.22 -6.52 -5.38
N HIS A 66 8.18 -6.02 -4.59
CA HIS A 66 9.00 -4.88 -4.98
C HIS A 66 10.31 -5.42 -5.56
N ASP A 67 10.55 -5.12 -6.83
CA ASP A 67 11.70 -5.60 -7.61
C ASP A 67 12.11 -4.54 -8.65
N ASP A 68 13.11 -3.73 -8.32
CA ASP A 68 13.61 -2.70 -9.23
C ASP A 68 14.27 -3.28 -10.50
N SER A 69 14.57 -4.58 -10.54
CA SER A 69 15.21 -5.26 -11.68
C SER A 69 14.20 -5.81 -12.70
N ASP A 70 12.95 -6.04 -12.29
CA ASP A 70 11.86 -6.47 -13.16
C ASP A 70 10.63 -5.54 -13.02
N PRO A 71 10.57 -4.47 -13.84
CA PRO A 71 9.46 -3.51 -13.79
C PRO A 71 8.08 -4.13 -14.08
N GLY A 72 8.02 -5.30 -14.72
CA GLY A 72 6.76 -5.97 -15.06
C GLY A 72 6.07 -6.65 -13.87
N ILE A 73 6.79 -6.82 -12.75
CA ILE A 73 6.23 -7.37 -11.51
C ILE A 73 6.28 -6.38 -10.34
N ASP A 74 7.01 -5.27 -10.48
CA ASP A 74 7.19 -4.30 -9.41
C ASP A 74 5.87 -3.59 -9.03
N VAL A 75 5.49 -3.79 -7.78
CA VAL A 75 4.24 -3.28 -7.21
C VAL A 75 4.16 -1.75 -7.23
N TYR A 76 5.27 -1.02 -7.11
CA TYR A 76 5.25 0.44 -7.16
C TYR A 76 5.12 0.94 -8.59
N ARG A 77 5.76 0.30 -9.57
CA ARG A 77 5.54 0.61 -11.00
C ARG A 77 4.07 0.45 -11.36
N HIS A 78 3.44 -0.64 -10.94
CA HIS A 78 2.01 -0.85 -11.13
C HIS A 78 1.17 0.20 -10.42
N LEU A 79 1.51 0.57 -9.18
CA LEU A 79 0.81 1.64 -8.46
C LEU A 79 0.89 2.97 -9.22
N TYR A 80 2.09 3.39 -9.63
CA TYR A 80 2.29 4.68 -10.29
C TYR A 80 1.62 4.72 -11.66
N ALA A 81 1.65 3.61 -12.41
CA ALA A 81 0.90 3.48 -13.66
C ALA A 81 -0.61 3.59 -13.43
N LEU A 82 -1.15 2.92 -12.40
CA LEU A 82 -2.56 3.02 -12.01
C LEU A 82 -2.96 4.43 -11.59
N ALA A 83 -2.08 5.13 -10.87
CA ALA A 83 -2.26 6.50 -10.43
C ALA A 83 -2.07 7.52 -11.58
N GLY A 84 -1.52 7.11 -12.72
CA GLY A 84 -1.23 8.01 -13.84
C GLY A 84 -0.09 8.99 -13.56
N ILE A 85 0.82 8.65 -12.63
CA ILE A 85 1.95 9.52 -12.24
C ILE A 85 3.29 8.93 -12.65
N GLU A 86 4.26 9.82 -12.92
CA GLU A 86 5.63 9.40 -13.16
C GLU A 86 6.25 8.78 -11.89
N THR A 87 7.10 7.77 -12.08
CA THR A 87 7.81 7.14 -10.96
C THR A 87 8.78 8.15 -10.34
N PRO A 88 8.63 8.52 -9.05
CA PRO A 88 9.50 9.51 -8.43
C PRO A 88 10.96 9.04 -8.41
N SER A 89 11.93 9.93 -8.59
CA SER A 89 13.35 9.56 -8.43
C SER A 89 13.65 9.11 -6.99
N ALA A 90 14.56 8.16 -6.80
CA ALA A 90 14.85 7.60 -5.47
C ALA A 90 15.40 8.62 -4.45
N ARG A 91 15.96 9.74 -4.92
CA ARG A 91 16.64 10.75 -4.08
C ARG A 91 15.71 11.58 -3.19
N THR A 92 14.40 11.58 -3.43
CA THR A 92 13.43 12.42 -2.69
C THR A 92 12.41 11.63 -1.86
N ARG A 93 12.51 10.29 -1.85
CA ARG A 93 11.55 9.43 -1.15
C ARG A 93 11.88 9.37 0.34
N THR A 94 11.01 9.92 1.18
CA THR A 94 11.06 9.68 2.63
C THR A 94 10.12 8.51 2.98
N LYS A 95 10.21 7.98 4.21
CA LYS A 95 9.32 6.92 4.70
C LYS A 95 8.71 7.33 6.04
N PRO A 96 7.89 8.40 6.06
CA PRO A 96 7.23 8.81 7.29
C PRO A 96 6.32 7.68 7.80
N PRO A 97 6.09 7.58 9.12
CA PRO A 97 5.17 6.59 9.68
C PRO A 97 3.80 6.65 9.00
N CYS A 98 3.11 5.49 8.93
CA CYS A 98 1.75 5.47 8.38
C CYS A 98 0.78 6.26 9.26
N CYS A 99 0.82 6.06 10.58
CA CYS A 99 0.00 6.86 11.49
C CYS A 99 0.65 8.23 11.75
N ASP A 100 -0.19 9.24 11.99
CA ASP A 100 0.25 10.46 12.63
C ASP A 100 0.61 10.26 14.11
N GLU A 101 0.99 11.34 14.79
CA GLU A 101 1.37 11.32 16.21
C GLU A 101 0.20 10.94 17.13
N GLN A 102 -1.04 11.22 16.71
CA GLN A 102 -2.26 10.87 17.43
C GLN A 102 -2.71 9.42 17.16
N GLY A 103 -2.09 8.75 16.19
CA GLY A 103 -2.40 7.37 15.83
C GLY A 103 -3.46 7.23 14.74
N HIS A 104 -3.78 8.28 13.98
CA HIS A 104 -4.72 8.22 12.87
C HIS A 104 -4.01 7.89 11.55
N PRO A 105 -4.66 7.13 10.65
CA PRO A 105 -4.16 6.96 9.29
C PRO A 105 -4.27 8.26 8.48
N PRO A 106 -3.53 8.38 7.36
CA PRO A 106 -3.93 9.32 6.32
C PRO A 106 -5.38 9.02 5.89
N SER A 107 -6.19 10.05 5.69
CA SER A 107 -7.55 9.87 5.18
C SER A 107 -7.56 9.91 3.66
N ASP A 108 -8.28 8.97 3.06
CA ASP A 108 -8.52 8.96 1.61
C ASP A 108 -9.36 10.16 1.18
N ASP A 109 -9.16 10.61 -0.06
CA ASP A 109 -10.03 11.51 -0.80
C ASP A 109 -10.57 10.81 -2.06
N ASP A 110 -11.33 11.55 -2.87
CA ASP A 110 -11.95 11.02 -4.08
C ASP A 110 -10.92 10.38 -5.04
N GLU A 111 -9.71 10.95 -5.14
CA GLU A 111 -8.65 10.43 -6.02
C GLU A 111 -8.13 9.05 -5.56
N ILE A 112 -7.99 8.85 -4.25
CA ILE A 112 -7.58 7.57 -3.69
C ILE A 112 -8.70 6.52 -3.79
N ILE A 113 -9.96 6.93 -3.61
CA ILE A 113 -11.12 6.06 -3.81
C ILE A 113 -11.15 5.57 -5.26
N GLU A 114 -10.98 6.47 -6.24
CA GLU A 114 -10.91 6.12 -7.66
C GLU A 114 -9.73 5.22 -7.99
N LEU A 115 -8.56 5.46 -7.39
CA LEU A 115 -7.38 4.59 -7.52
C LEU A 115 -7.65 3.18 -7.00
N ALA A 116 -8.27 3.06 -5.82
CA ALA A 116 -8.63 1.77 -5.25
C ALA A 116 -9.67 1.03 -6.12
N GLN A 117 -10.66 1.75 -6.66
CA GLN A 117 -11.63 1.19 -7.60
C GLN A 117 -10.98 0.73 -8.92
N ARG A 118 -10.03 1.52 -9.47
CA ARG A 118 -9.22 1.11 -10.64
C ARG A 118 -8.46 -0.19 -10.36
N ALA A 119 -7.80 -0.28 -9.20
CA ALA A 119 -7.07 -1.48 -8.80
C ALA A 119 -7.98 -2.71 -8.65
N GLN A 120 -9.20 -2.54 -8.15
CA GLN A 120 -10.18 -3.64 -8.06
C GLN A 120 -10.59 -4.18 -9.43
N ARG A 121 -10.71 -3.31 -10.46
CA ARG A 121 -11.04 -3.73 -11.83
C ARG A 121 -9.94 -4.54 -12.52
N LEU A 122 -8.71 -4.50 -12.01
CA LEU A 122 -7.59 -5.29 -12.53
C LEU A 122 -7.51 -6.72 -11.94
N ARG A 123 -8.39 -7.06 -10.99
CA ARG A 123 -8.43 -8.41 -10.44
C ARG A 123 -9.01 -9.37 -11.50
N PRO A 124 -8.24 -10.39 -11.94
CA PRO A 124 -8.73 -11.38 -12.90
C PRO A 124 -9.84 -12.26 -12.32
#